data_AF-A0A1E4CCF6-F1
#
_entry.id   AF-A0A1E4CCF6-F1
#
_cell.length_a   1.000
_cell.length_b   1.000
_cell.length_c   1.000
_cell.angle_alpha   90.00
_cell.angle_beta   90.00
_cell.angle_gamma   90.00
#
_symmetry.space_group_name_H-M   'P 1'
#
loop_
_entity.id
_entity.type
_entity.pdbx_description
1 polymer ?
#
loop_
_entity_poly.entity_id
_entity_poly.type
_entity_poly.pdbx_seq_one_letter_code
_entity_poly.pdbx_strand_id
1 'polypeptide(L)'
;MRSQLGRPMRGVVGIAARCACGNPTVVATEPRLPDGTPFPTFYYLTHPGATAAMSALEANQVMPELAALLADDEDVAAAYLAAHEAYLSDRAVYGDVPEIAGISAGGMPTRVKCLHALAGHALAAGAGVNPIGDLALARAEWSPERCTCAQPRSAV
;
A
#
# COMPACT_ATOMS: atom_id res chain seq x y z
N MET A 1 10.82 -11.28 4.19
CA MET A 1 10.51 -10.27 5.21
C MET A 1 11.75 -9.77 5.95
N ARG A 2 12.39 -10.54 6.84
CA ARG A 2 13.58 -10.04 7.57
C ARG A 2 14.72 -9.58 6.64
N SER A 3 14.93 -10.27 5.52
CA SER A 3 15.89 -9.87 4.48
C SER A 3 15.52 -8.58 3.74
N GLN A 4 14.22 -8.25 3.63
CA GLN A 4 13.75 -7.04 2.94
C GLN A 4 13.73 -5.81 3.85
N LEU A 5 13.37 -6.00 5.13
CA LEU A 5 13.15 -4.90 6.07
C LEU A 5 14.24 -4.74 7.13
N GLY A 6 15.21 -5.67 7.19
CA GLY A 6 16.22 -5.73 8.25
C GLY A 6 15.69 -6.09 9.64
N ARG A 7 14.37 -6.17 9.83
CA ARG A 7 13.68 -6.47 11.10
C ARG A 7 12.57 -7.51 10.90
N PRO A 8 12.16 -8.25 11.95
CA PRO A 8 10.97 -9.09 11.88
C PRO A 8 9.72 -8.22 11.67
N MET A 9 8.79 -8.70 10.85
CA MET A 9 7.46 -8.10 10.76
C MET A 9 6.54 -8.69 11.81
N ARG A 10 5.57 -7.89 12.25
CA ARG A 10 4.62 -8.22 13.31
C ARG A 10 3.23 -8.32 12.70
N GLY A 11 2.45 -9.28 13.21
CA GLY A 11 1.05 -9.47 12.83
C GLY A 11 0.85 -9.65 11.33
N VAL A 12 1.68 -10.42 10.63
CA VAL A 12 1.47 -10.69 9.19
C VAL A 12 0.43 -11.79 9.04
N VAL A 13 -0.66 -11.49 8.34
CA VAL A 13 -1.74 -12.46 8.07
C VAL A 13 -1.70 -13.02 6.64
N GLY A 14 -0.95 -12.38 5.74
CA GLY A 14 -0.83 -12.85 4.37
C GLY A 14 0.14 -12.05 3.50
N ILE A 15 0.37 -12.55 2.28
CA ILE A 15 1.09 -11.84 1.22
C ILE A 15 0.05 -11.37 0.21
N ALA A 16 -0.15 -10.07 0.12
CA ALA A 16 -1.20 -9.46 -0.68
C ALA A 16 -0.76 -9.18 -2.13
N ALA A 17 0.55 -8.99 -2.36
CA ALA A 17 1.10 -8.83 -3.70
C ALA A 17 2.53 -9.36 -3.79
N ARG A 18 2.97 -9.74 -4.99
CA ARG A 18 4.31 -10.27 -5.26
C ARG A 18 4.96 -9.55 -6.44
N CYS A 19 6.28 -9.52 -6.42
CA CYS A 19 7.14 -9.15 -7.54
C CYS A 19 7.19 -10.30 -8.55
N ALA A 20 7.60 -10.05 -9.80
CA ALA A 20 7.74 -11.07 -10.84
C ALA A 20 8.63 -12.26 -10.45
N CYS A 21 9.59 -12.09 -9.53
CA CYS A 21 10.38 -13.21 -8.99
C CYS A 21 9.69 -13.98 -7.85
N GLY A 22 8.44 -13.66 -7.49
CA GLY A 22 7.68 -14.29 -6.41
C GLY A 22 7.99 -13.76 -5.00
N ASN A 23 8.98 -12.88 -4.84
CA ASN A 23 9.21 -12.20 -3.56
C ASN A 23 8.02 -11.30 -3.20
N PRO A 24 7.66 -11.19 -1.92
CA PRO A 24 6.53 -10.36 -1.52
C PRO A 24 6.80 -8.89 -1.81
N THR A 25 5.79 -8.22 -2.34
CA THR A 25 5.79 -6.77 -2.52
C THR A 25 4.95 -6.09 -1.45
N VAL A 26 3.78 -6.65 -1.17
CA VAL A 26 2.85 -6.17 -0.16
C VAL A 26 2.46 -7.32 0.74
N VAL A 27 2.36 -7.04 2.04
CA VAL A 27 1.76 -7.95 3.01
C VAL A 27 0.42 -7.41 3.49
N ALA A 28 -0.43 -8.31 3.98
CA ALA A 28 -1.55 -7.97 4.83
C ALA A 28 -1.15 -8.16 6.29
N THR A 29 -1.52 -7.22 7.17
CA THR A 29 -1.24 -7.30 8.62
C THR A 29 -2.49 -7.26 9.49
N GLU A 30 -2.42 -7.73 10.72
CA GLU A 30 -3.50 -7.63 11.70
C GLU A 30 -3.81 -6.14 12.01
N PRO A 31 -5.09 -5.77 12.17
CA PRO A 31 -5.48 -4.42 12.56
C PRO A 31 -5.06 -4.06 13.99
N ARG A 32 -4.72 -5.08 14.80
CA ARG A 32 -4.08 -4.94 16.11
C ARG A 32 -2.87 -5.86 16.17
N LEU A 33 -1.69 -5.31 16.47
CA LEU A 33 -0.46 -6.07 16.54
C LEU A 33 -0.42 -6.98 17.79
N PRO A 34 0.48 -7.98 17.85
CA PRO A 34 0.58 -8.90 18.99
C PRO A 34 0.86 -8.24 20.35
N ASP A 35 1.37 -7.01 20.37
CA ASP A 35 1.58 -6.21 21.59
C ASP A 35 0.35 -5.38 22.00
N GLY A 36 -0.77 -5.54 21.29
CA GLY A 36 -2.02 -4.82 21.50
C GLY A 36 -2.12 -3.48 20.76
N THR A 37 -1.07 -3.02 20.09
CA THR A 37 -1.06 -1.71 19.41
C THR A 37 -2.02 -1.69 18.21
N PRO A 38 -2.95 -0.73 18.11
CA PRO A 38 -3.74 -0.50 16.90
C PRO A 38 -2.85 -0.18 15.70
N PHE A 39 -3.09 -0.83 14.57
CA PHE A 39 -2.29 -0.65 13.36
C PHE A 39 -3.19 -0.44 12.13
N PRO A 40 -3.38 0.83 11.70
CA PRO A 40 -4.33 1.13 10.63
C PRO A 40 -3.88 0.65 9.24
N THR A 41 -2.56 0.47 9.04
CA THR A 41 -1.98 0.04 7.76
C THR A 41 -2.08 -1.49 7.61
N PHE A 42 -3.14 -1.94 6.95
CA PHE A 42 -3.41 -3.33 6.58
C PHE A 42 -2.49 -3.80 5.44
N TYR A 43 -2.40 -3.01 4.36
CA TYR A 43 -1.50 -3.30 3.23
C TYR A 43 -0.17 -2.56 3.39
N TYR A 44 0.87 -3.30 3.78
CA TYR A 44 2.20 -2.75 4.03
C TYR A 44 3.15 -3.07 2.88
N LEU A 45 3.66 -2.04 2.22
CA LEU A 45 4.64 -2.14 1.13
C LEU A 45 6.03 -2.50 1.68
N THR A 46 6.57 -3.63 1.24
CA THR A 46 7.82 -4.21 1.80
C THR A 46 8.95 -4.36 0.79
N HIS A 47 8.67 -4.30 -0.51
CA HIS A 47 9.70 -4.48 -1.53
C HIS A 47 10.66 -3.29 -1.55
N PRO A 48 11.98 -3.48 -1.33
CA PRO A 48 12.92 -2.37 -1.22
C PRO A 48 12.90 -1.42 -2.42
N GLY A 49 12.85 -1.95 -3.63
CA GLY A 49 12.77 -1.13 -4.85
C GLY A 49 11.45 -0.38 -5.00
N ALA A 50 10.33 -0.94 -4.54
CA ALA A 50 9.03 -0.26 -4.61
C ALA A 50 8.96 0.84 -3.54
N THR A 51 9.44 0.55 -2.33
CA THR A 51 9.56 1.52 -1.24
C THR A 51 10.45 2.70 -1.65
N ALA A 52 11.61 2.43 -2.26
CA ALA A 52 12.51 3.46 -2.74
C ALA A 52 11.87 4.32 -3.83
N ALA A 53 11.15 3.71 -4.78
CA ALA A 53 10.46 4.45 -5.83
C ALA A 53 9.34 5.36 -5.28
N MET A 54 8.54 4.88 -4.33
CA MET A 54 7.55 5.72 -3.65
C MET A 54 8.19 6.86 -2.87
N SER A 55 9.29 6.60 -2.16
CA SER A 55 10.05 7.65 -1.46
C SER A 55 10.61 8.70 -2.42
N ALA A 56 11.05 8.31 -3.61
CA ALA A 56 11.52 9.25 -4.62
C ALA A 56 10.39 10.17 -5.11
N LEU A 57 9.20 9.63 -5.37
CA LEU A 57 8.02 10.43 -5.73
C LEU A 57 7.61 11.40 -4.62
N GLU A 58 7.61 10.95 -3.37
CA GLU A 58 7.31 11.80 -2.21
C GLU A 58 8.33 12.94 -2.06
N ALA A 59 9.63 12.65 -2.22
CA ALA A 59 10.69 13.65 -2.18
C ALA A 59 10.56 14.68 -3.31
N ASN A 60 10.13 14.24 -4.50
CA ASN A 60 9.94 15.07 -5.68
C ASN A 60 8.60 15.83 -5.71
N GLN A 61 7.90 15.93 -4.57
CA GLN A 61 6.64 16.70 -4.43
C GLN A 61 5.48 16.22 -5.32
N VAL A 62 5.44 14.92 -5.65
CA VAL A 62 4.33 14.34 -6.45
C VAL A 62 3.03 14.26 -5.64
N MET A 63 3.10 14.16 -4.31
CA MET A 63 1.91 14.08 -3.45
C MET A 63 0.99 15.31 -3.56
N PRO A 64 1.50 16.56 -3.48
CA PRO A 64 0.72 17.76 -3.77
C PRO A 64 -0.03 17.73 -5.10
N GLU A 65 0.59 17.25 -6.18
CA GLU A 65 -0.06 17.15 -7.50
C GLU A 65 -1.23 16.16 -7.48
N LEU A 66 -1.03 14.99 -6.87
CA LEU A 66 -2.07 13.97 -6.72
C LEU A 66 -3.19 14.43 -5.77
N ALA A 67 -2.86 15.23 -4.76
CA ALA A 67 -3.85 15.85 -3.87
C ALA A 67 -4.68 16.91 -4.60
N ALA A 68 -4.08 17.70 -5.50
CA ALA A 68 -4.80 18.64 -6.34
C ALA A 68 -5.76 17.92 -7.30
N LEU A 69 -5.28 16.86 -7.97
CA LEU A 69 -6.15 16.01 -8.80
C LEU A 69 -7.34 15.46 -8.01
N LEU A 70 -7.11 14.96 -6.79
CA LEU A 70 -8.18 14.47 -5.92
C LEU A 70 -9.20 15.55 -5.55
N ALA A 71 -8.78 16.81 -5.44
CA ALA A 71 -9.66 17.93 -5.11
C ALA A 71 -10.46 18.43 -6.32
N ASP A 72 -9.88 18.35 -7.51
CA ASP A 72 -10.43 18.95 -8.73
C ASP A 72 -11.25 17.96 -9.58
N ASP A 73 -11.11 16.64 -9.37
CA ASP A 73 -11.76 15.59 -10.15
C ASP A 73 -12.71 14.75 -9.28
N GLU A 74 -14.02 14.93 -9.49
CA GLU A 74 -15.07 14.25 -8.72
C GLU A 74 -15.09 12.73 -8.95
N ASP A 75 -14.74 12.25 -10.15
CA ASP A 75 -14.70 10.83 -10.47
C ASP A 75 -13.53 10.15 -9.74
N VAL A 76 -12.36 10.82 -9.69
CA VAL A 76 -11.21 10.36 -8.90
C VAL A 76 -11.56 10.33 -7.42
N ALA A 77 -12.24 11.36 -6.90
CA ALA A 77 -12.66 11.40 -5.50
C ALA A 77 -13.64 10.28 -5.16
N ALA A 78 -14.63 10.01 -6.02
CA ALA A 78 -15.59 8.91 -5.85
C ALA A 78 -14.90 7.54 -5.88
N ALA A 79 -13.99 7.31 -6.82
CA ALA A 79 -13.22 6.06 -6.90
C ALA A 79 -12.29 5.88 -5.69
N TYR A 80 -11.68 6.96 -5.20
CA TYR A 80 -10.82 6.92 -4.01
C TYR A 80 -11.60 6.70 -2.71
N LEU A 81 -12.86 7.17 -2.63
CA LEU A 81 -13.80 6.82 -1.57
C LEU A 81 -14.21 5.33 -1.64
N ALA A 82 -14.54 4.81 -2.82
CA ALA A 82 -14.83 3.38 -2.98
C ALA A 82 -13.62 2.52 -2.57
N ALA A 83 -12.41 2.94 -2.91
CA ALA A 83 -11.17 2.29 -2.49
C ALA A 83 -11.02 2.28 -0.96
N HIS A 84 -11.36 3.39 -0.30
CA HIS A 84 -11.36 3.48 1.16
C HIS A 84 -12.33 2.48 1.80
N GLU A 85 -13.54 2.37 1.28
CA GLU A 85 -14.57 1.45 1.79
C GLU A 85 -14.16 -0.02 1.59
N ALA A 86 -13.65 -0.36 0.40
CA ALA A 86 -13.11 -1.69 0.12
C ALA A 86 -11.98 -2.06 1.08
N TYR A 87 -11.03 -1.13 1.31
CA TYR A 87 -9.95 -1.34 2.27
C TYR A 87 -10.45 -1.64 3.68
N LEU A 88 -11.47 -0.90 4.16
CA LEU A 88 -12.05 -1.12 5.48
C LEU A 88 -12.74 -2.49 5.56
N SER A 89 -13.47 -2.87 4.52
CA SER A 89 -14.11 -4.19 4.39
C SER A 89 -13.11 -5.33 4.46
N ASP A 90 -12.01 -5.25 3.69
CA ASP A 90 -10.98 -6.28 3.67
C ASP A 90 -10.29 -6.44 5.03
N ARG A 91 -10.01 -5.32 5.70
CA ARG A 91 -9.38 -5.34 7.03
C ARG A 91 -10.31 -5.90 8.11
N ALA A 92 -11.62 -5.62 8.04
CA ALA A 92 -12.59 -6.05 9.05
C ALA A 92 -12.66 -7.57 9.22
N VAL A 93 -12.30 -8.34 8.19
CA VAL A 93 -12.20 -9.82 8.24
C VAL A 93 -11.18 -10.28 9.29
N TYR A 94 -10.18 -9.46 9.62
CA TYR A 94 -9.10 -9.79 10.55
C TYR A 94 -9.30 -9.19 11.95
N GLY A 95 -10.46 -8.59 12.22
CA GLY A 95 -10.84 -8.09 13.53
C GLY A 95 -11.30 -6.65 13.54
N ASP A 96 -12.10 -6.32 14.55
CA ASP A 96 -12.55 -4.96 14.82
C ASP A 96 -11.66 -4.27 15.87
N VAL A 97 -11.29 -3.02 15.59
CA VAL A 97 -10.35 -2.22 16.39
C VAL A 97 -10.93 -0.81 16.49
N PRO A 98 -11.68 -0.49 17.57
CA PRO A 98 -12.41 0.77 17.70
C PRO A 98 -11.54 2.02 17.54
N GLU A 99 -10.27 1.96 17.95
CA GLU A 99 -9.32 3.08 17.87
C GLU A 99 -8.99 3.51 16.44
N ILE A 100 -9.23 2.64 15.45
CA ILE A 100 -8.99 2.88 14.02
C ILE A 100 -10.24 2.67 13.17
N ALA A 101 -11.43 2.67 13.80
CA ALA A 101 -12.70 2.57 13.10
C ALA A 101 -12.84 3.72 12.08
N GLY A 102 -13.24 3.38 10.85
CA GLY A 102 -13.33 4.34 9.74
C GLY A 102 -12.00 4.92 9.26
N ILE A 103 -10.85 4.47 9.79
CA ILE A 103 -9.52 4.95 9.38
C ILE A 103 -8.86 3.89 8.51
N SER A 104 -8.68 4.17 7.23
CA SER A 104 -7.85 3.33 6.32
C SER A 104 -6.37 3.77 6.38
N ALA A 105 -5.63 3.71 5.27
CA ALA A 105 -4.24 4.18 5.19
C ALA A 105 -4.02 5.21 4.08
N GLY A 106 -2.82 5.80 4.03
CA GLY A 106 -2.38 6.69 2.95
C GLY A 106 -3.08 8.06 2.88
N GLY A 107 -3.98 8.36 3.81
CA GLY A 107 -4.75 9.62 3.83
C GLY A 107 -6.14 9.51 3.21
N MET A 108 -6.50 8.35 2.66
CA MET A 108 -7.85 8.05 2.16
C MET A 108 -8.96 8.42 3.16
N PRO A 109 -10.15 8.81 2.68
CA PRO A 109 -10.51 9.01 1.27
C PRO A 109 -10.29 10.46 0.77
N THR A 110 -9.78 11.37 1.60
CA THR A 110 -9.78 12.80 1.28
C THR A 110 -8.40 13.44 1.16
N ARG A 111 -7.33 12.70 1.45
CA ARG A 111 -5.97 13.21 1.42
C ARG A 111 -5.01 12.20 0.78
N VAL A 112 -3.87 12.72 0.34
CA VAL A 112 -2.72 11.94 -0.12
C VAL A 112 -1.58 12.22 0.86
N LYS A 113 -1.38 11.32 1.84
CA LYS A 113 -0.39 11.48 2.93
C LYS A 113 0.85 10.60 2.79
N CYS A 114 0.71 9.44 2.13
CA CYS A 114 1.80 8.47 2.01
C CYS A 114 1.56 7.57 0.81
N LEU A 115 2.44 7.66 -0.19
CA LEU A 115 2.36 6.87 -1.43
C LEU A 115 2.69 5.41 -1.18
N HIS A 116 3.52 5.07 -0.17
CA HIS A 116 3.78 3.66 0.17
C HIS A 116 2.50 2.89 0.53
N ALA A 117 1.61 3.53 1.29
CA ALA A 117 0.34 2.92 1.69
C ALA A 117 -0.63 2.82 0.52
N LEU A 118 -0.70 3.85 -0.34
CA LEU A 118 -1.60 3.87 -1.49
C LEU A 118 -1.16 2.90 -2.58
N ALA A 119 0.13 2.86 -2.91
CA ALA A 119 0.69 1.85 -3.81
C ALA A 119 0.58 0.43 -3.22
N GLY A 120 0.76 0.29 -1.90
CA GLY A 120 0.53 -0.98 -1.20
C GLY A 120 -0.89 -1.49 -1.38
N HIS A 121 -1.89 -0.62 -1.22
CA HIS A 121 -3.28 -0.97 -1.45
C HIS A 121 -3.57 -1.25 -2.94
N ALA A 122 -3.13 -0.42 -3.87
CA ALA A 122 -3.31 -0.62 -5.30
C ALA A 122 -2.77 -1.98 -5.79
N LEU A 123 -1.56 -2.35 -5.36
CA LEU A 123 -0.97 -3.64 -5.71
C LEU A 123 -1.71 -4.85 -5.12
N ALA A 124 -2.35 -4.67 -3.95
CA ALA A 124 -3.09 -5.73 -3.28
C ALA A 124 -4.50 -5.91 -3.87
N ALA A 125 -5.20 -4.82 -4.12
CA ALA A 125 -6.57 -4.83 -4.62
C ALA A 125 -6.66 -5.03 -6.14
N GLY A 126 -5.60 -4.68 -6.86
CA GLY A 126 -5.53 -4.74 -8.33
C GLY A 126 -5.69 -3.38 -8.98
N ALA A 127 -5.22 -3.29 -10.23
CA ALA A 127 -5.25 -2.06 -11.02
C ALA A 127 -6.70 -1.58 -11.24
N GLY A 128 -6.91 -0.28 -11.13
CA GLY A 128 -8.20 0.38 -11.25
C GLY A 128 -8.97 0.53 -9.94
N VAL A 129 -8.51 -0.07 -8.84
CA VAL A 129 -9.20 0.02 -7.55
C VAL A 129 -8.81 1.28 -6.77
N ASN A 130 -7.52 1.63 -6.73
CA ASN A 130 -7.04 2.81 -6.01
C ASN A 130 -6.40 3.81 -7.00
N PRO A 131 -7.14 4.82 -7.49
CA PRO A 131 -6.66 5.68 -8.58
C PRO A 131 -5.36 6.40 -8.24
N ILE A 132 -5.19 6.87 -7.00
CA ILE A 132 -3.96 7.56 -6.57
C ILE A 132 -2.78 6.59 -6.46
N GLY A 133 -3.00 5.38 -5.93
CA GLY A 133 -1.99 4.34 -5.87
C GLY A 133 -1.54 3.88 -7.26
N ASP A 134 -2.49 3.73 -8.19
CA ASP A 134 -2.22 3.37 -9.59
C ASP A 134 -1.41 4.46 -10.31
N LEU A 135 -1.77 5.73 -10.12
CA LEU A 135 -1.02 6.86 -10.67
C LEU A 135 0.39 6.94 -10.10
N ALA A 136 0.57 6.67 -8.80
CA ALA A 136 1.89 6.62 -8.19
C ALA A 136 2.75 5.49 -8.78
N LEU A 137 2.17 4.29 -8.96
CA LEU A 137 2.85 3.16 -9.58
C LEU A 137 3.22 3.44 -11.05
N ALA A 138 2.33 4.08 -11.81
CA ALA A 138 2.59 4.43 -13.21
C ALA A 138 3.72 5.45 -13.38
N ARG A 139 3.92 6.34 -12.39
CA ARG A 139 5.01 7.33 -12.37
C ARG A 139 6.32 6.79 -11.79
N ALA A 140 6.28 5.67 -11.10
CA ALA A 140 7.45 5.09 -10.45
C ALA A 140 8.41 4.46 -11.46
N GLU A 141 9.71 4.53 -11.17
CA GLU A 141 10.72 3.78 -11.93
C GLU A 141 10.71 2.26 -11.62
N TRP A 142 9.83 1.83 -10.72
CA TRP A 142 9.66 0.44 -10.32
C TRP A 142 8.35 -0.14 -10.87
N SER A 143 8.38 -1.40 -11.31
CA SER A 143 7.20 -2.14 -11.77
C SER A 143 7.15 -3.53 -11.14
N PRO A 144 5.96 -4.07 -10.79
CA PRO A 144 5.82 -5.44 -10.32
C PRO A 144 6.24 -6.48 -11.37
N GLU A 145 6.22 -6.12 -12.65
CA GLU A 145 6.54 -6.99 -13.79
C GLU A 145 8.06 -7.14 -14.02
N ARG A 146 8.87 -6.23 -13.47
CA ARG A 146 10.33 -6.26 -13.62
C ARG A 146 11.02 -6.43 -12.27
N CYS A 147 11.69 -7.56 -12.10
CA CYS A 147 12.41 -7.84 -10.86
C CYS A 147 13.63 -6.91 -10.66
N THR A 148 13.70 -6.29 -9.47
CA THR A 148 14.87 -5.56 -8.97
C THR A 148 15.31 -6.03 -7.59
N CYS A 149 14.86 -7.23 -7.16
CA CYS A 149 15.27 -7.82 -5.89
C CYS A 149 16.77 -8.13 -5.90
N ALA A 150 17.49 -7.76 -4.83
CA ALA A 150 18.89 -8.16 -4.63
C ALA A 150 19.05 -9.70 -4.53
N GLN A 151 18.02 -10.38 -4.02
CA GLN A 151 17.95 -11.84 -3.96
C GLN A 151 16.59 -12.30 -4.54
N PRO A 152 16.49 -12.46 -5.87
CA PRO A 152 15.30 -13.00 -6.49
C PRO A 152 15.01 -14.40 -5.95
N ARG A 153 13.73 -14.72 -5.71
CA ARG A 153 13.35 -16.10 -5.44
C ARG A 153 13.66 -16.89 -6.71
N SER A 154 14.56 -17.87 -6.65
CA SER A 154 14.78 -18.77 -7.77
C SER A 154 13.45 -19.45 -8.09
N ALA A 155 13.03 -19.37 -9.34
CA ALA A 155 11.92 -20.20 -9.82
C ALA A 155 12.29 -21.65 -9.48
N VAL A 156 11.45 -22.30 -8.69
CA VAL A 156 11.53 -23.75 -8.47
C VAL A 156 10.84 -24.41 -9.64
#